data_AF-A0A1Y0CZF1-F1
#
_entry.id   AF-A0A1Y0CZF1-F1
#
_cell.length_a   1.000
_cell.length_b   1.000
_cell.length_c   1.000
_cell.angle_alpha   90.00
_cell.angle_beta   90.00
_cell.angle_gamma   90.00
#
_symmetry.space_group_name_H-M   'P 1'
#
loop_
_entity.id
_entity.type
_entity.pdbx_description
1 polymer ?
#
loop_
_entity_poly.entity_id
_entity_poly.type
_entity_poly.pdbx_seq_one_letter_code
_entity_poly.pdbx_strand_id
1 'polypeptide(L)'
;MDNKAWALCFLDEGVALSVISRKETRCQWLEDKEQAYDYLLSDYLHYVAELGELEPEQIEVATERFNLLVEQYPEPEVLTEYLNDLTAGLTRILWFGPLASLAEDYGDFPLALRAFYWQEYGEGDEDPVTPVMEDDWIYMVECMDDFLLQDDY
;
A
#
# COMPACT_ATOMS: atom_id res chain seq x y z
N MET A 1 13.70 -8.31 -14.14
CA MET A 1 12.44 -8.54 -13.42
C MET A 1 11.38 -7.83 -14.22
N ASP A 2 10.19 -8.41 -14.39
CA ASP A 2 9.13 -7.73 -15.11
C ASP A 2 8.76 -6.47 -14.32
N ASN A 3 9.02 -5.29 -14.89
CA ASN A 3 8.81 -3.97 -14.29
C ASN A 3 7.31 -3.59 -14.22
N LYS A 4 6.48 -4.58 -13.89
CA LYS A 4 5.02 -4.49 -13.77
C LYS A 4 4.56 -4.70 -12.35
N ALA A 5 5.49 -4.73 -11.39
CA ALA A 5 5.16 -4.98 -10.01
C ALA A 5 4.13 -3.98 -9.49
N TRP A 6 3.21 -4.47 -8.68
CA TRP A 6 2.25 -3.69 -7.90
C TRP A 6 2.60 -3.79 -6.43
N ALA A 7 2.19 -2.80 -5.66
CA ALA A 7 2.31 -2.80 -4.22
C ALA A 7 0.95 -2.59 -3.57
N LEU A 8 0.74 -3.28 -2.45
CA LEU A 8 -0.22 -2.90 -1.43
C LEU A 8 0.57 -2.66 -0.14
N CYS A 9 0.71 -1.39 0.25
CA CYS A 9 1.30 -1.02 1.53
C CYS A 9 0.23 -0.46 2.46
N PHE A 10 0.16 -0.96 3.70
CA PHE A 10 -0.83 -0.55 4.69
C PHE A 10 -0.26 -0.55 6.11
N LEU A 11 -0.86 0.27 6.95
CA LEU A 11 -0.59 0.37 8.38
C LEU A 11 -1.62 -0.46 9.15
N ASP A 12 -1.14 -1.31 10.06
CA ASP A 12 -1.97 -1.91 11.10
C ASP A 12 -2.24 -0.85 12.20
N GLU A 13 -3.48 -0.36 12.25
CA GLU A 13 -3.95 0.54 13.31
C GLU A 13 -4.59 -0.25 14.47
N GLY A 14 -4.80 -1.54 14.25
CA GLY A 14 -5.63 -2.44 15.01
C GLY A 14 -5.05 -2.88 16.34
N VAL A 15 -4.40 -2.00 17.10
CA VAL A 15 -4.25 -2.17 18.56
C VAL A 15 -4.30 -0.82 19.29
N ALA A 16 -5.51 -0.36 19.58
CA ALA A 16 -5.76 0.54 20.70
C ALA A 16 -6.16 -0.21 22.01
N LEU A 17 -6.31 -1.54 21.98
CA LEU A 17 -6.84 -2.32 23.12
C LEU A 17 -5.82 -3.20 23.86
N SER A 18 -4.63 -3.44 23.30
CA SER A 18 -3.53 -4.10 24.02
C SER A 18 -2.38 -3.10 24.21
N VAL A 19 -1.90 -2.96 25.44
CA VAL A 19 -0.90 -1.96 25.88
C VAL A 19 0.48 -2.15 25.22
N ILE A 20 0.62 -3.07 24.25
CA ILE A 20 1.92 -3.59 23.77
C ILE A 20 2.07 -3.60 22.24
N SER A 21 1.00 -3.55 21.43
CA SER A 21 1.24 -3.57 19.98
C SER A 21 1.61 -2.19 19.45
N ARG A 22 2.65 -2.22 18.61
CA ARG A 22 3.13 -1.09 17.85
C ARG A 22 2.35 -1.08 16.53
N LYS A 23 2.08 0.13 16.03
CA LYS A 23 1.82 0.37 14.63
C LYS A 23 2.84 -0.42 13.79
N GLU A 24 2.37 -1.35 12.97
CA GLU A 24 3.20 -2.14 12.06
C GLU A 24 2.81 -1.77 10.64
N THR A 25 3.77 -1.23 9.89
CA THR A 25 3.59 -1.00 8.46
C THR A 25 3.98 -2.26 7.70
N ARG A 26 3.14 -2.68 6.77
CA ARG A 26 3.37 -3.85 5.91
C ARG A 26 3.31 -3.41 4.47
N CYS A 27 4.23 -3.90 3.65
CA CYS A 27 4.12 -3.76 2.21
C CYS A 27 4.27 -5.11 1.51
N GLN A 28 3.34 -5.40 0.60
CA GLN A 28 3.33 -6.60 -0.22
C GLN A 28 3.55 -6.20 -1.69
N TRP A 29 4.65 -6.67 -2.26
CA TRP A 29 4.94 -6.57 -3.69
C TRP A 29 4.34 -7.75 -4.44
N LEU A 30 3.69 -7.46 -5.57
CA LEU A 30 2.90 -8.40 -6.38
C LEU A 30 3.34 -8.27 -7.83
N GLU A 31 3.23 -9.35 -8.59
CA GLU A 31 3.79 -9.47 -9.95
C GLU A 31 3.12 -8.51 -10.93
N ASP A 32 1.80 -8.35 -10.82
CA ASP A 32 1.01 -7.50 -11.70
C ASP A 32 -0.30 -7.02 -11.05
N LYS A 33 -1.10 -6.30 -11.85
CA LYS A 33 -2.41 -5.78 -11.46
C LYS A 33 -3.39 -6.89 -11.07
N GLU A 34 -3.45 -8.00 -11.81
CA GLU A 34 -4.44 -9.05 -11.54
C GLU A 34 -4.17 -9.66 -10.17
N GLN A 35 -2.91 -10.02 -9.91
CA GLN A 35 -2.48 -10.51 -8.61
C GLN A 35 -2.70 -9.49 -7.48
N ALA A 36 -2.54 -8.20 -7.77
CA ALA A 36 -2.77 -7.12 -6.80
C ALA A 36 -4.22 -7.04 -6.32
N TYR A 37 -5.17 -7.13 -7.24
CA TYR A 37 -6.58 -7.11 -6.91
C TYR A 37 -7.03 -8.43 -6.28
N ASP A 38 -6.48 -9.56 -6.72
CA ASP A 38 -6.74 -10.85 -6.08
C ASP A 38 -6.31 -10.82 -4.61
N TYR A 39 -5.07 -10.41 -4.32
CA TYR A 39 -4.56 -10.28 -2.95
C TYR A 39 -5.40 -9.32 -2.09
N LEU A 40 -5.84 -8.20 -2.67
CA LEU A 40 -6.70 -7.23 -2.00
C LEU A 40 -8.04 -7.85 -1.58
N LEU A 41 -8.65 -8.65 -2.47
CA LEU A 41 -9.96 -9.27 -2.28
C LEU A 41 -9.91 -10.60 -1.51
N SER A 42 -8.72 -11.22 -1.40
CA SER A 42 -8.47 -12.41 -0.59
C SER A 42 -7.74 -12.05 0.70
N ASP A 43 -6.41 -12.04 0.67
CA ASP A 43 -5.53 -12.07 1.84
C ASP A 43 -5.67 -10.82 2.70
N TYR A 44 -5.70 -9.64 2.07
CA TYR A 44 -5.90 -8.38 2.80
C TYR A 44 -7.29 -8.33 3.44
N LEU A 45 -8.35 -8.71 2.73
CA LEU A 45 -9.69 -8.75 3.29
C LEU A 45 -9.81 -9.72 4.46
N HIS A 46 -9.23 -10.92 4.34
CA HIS A 46 -9.23 -11.91 5.42
C HIS A 46 -8.48 -11.37 6.64
N TYR A 47 -7.34 -10.72 6.44
CA TYR A 47 -6.60 -10.08 7.51
C TYR A 47 -7.41 -8.96 8.20
N VAL A 48 -8.05 -8.08 7.45
CA VAL A 48 -8.92 -7.03 8.00
C VAL A 48 -10.11 -7.64 8.76
N ALA A 49 -10.70 -8.71 8.23
CA ALA A 49 -11.79 -9.42 8.90
C ALA A 49 -11.35 -10.06 10.22
N GLU A 50 -10.14 -10.62 10.28
CA GLU A 50 -9.55 -11.15 11.51
C GLU A 50 -9.33 -10.04 12.55
N LEU A 51 -8.79 -8.88 12.13
CA LEU A 51 -8.65 -7.71 13.01
C LEU A 51 -9.99 -7.19 13.53
N GLY A 52 -11.01 -7.22 12.69
CA GLY A 52 -12.38 -6.83 13.03
C GLY A 52 -13.17 -7.89 13.81
N GLU A 53 -12.57 -9.06 14.09
CA GLU A 53 -13.23 -10.21 14.71
C GLU A 53 -14.56 -10.58 14.01
N LEU A 54 -14.58 -10.53 12.68
CA LEU A 54 -15.79 -10.79 11.90
C LEU A 54 -16.17 -12.27 11.89
N GLU A 55 -17.46 -12.54 12.05
CA GLU A 55 -18.03 -13.88 11.89
C GLU A 55 -18.09 -14.27 10.40
N PRO A 56 -18.17 -15.58 10.05
CA PRO A 56 -18.15 -16.03 8.66
C PRO A 56 -19.20 -15.36 7.75
N GLU A 57 -20.40 -15.14 8.26
CA GLU A 57 -21.49 -14.46 7.53
C GLU A 57 -21.15 -12.98 7.24
N GLN A 58 -20.41 -12.33 8.14
CA GLN A 58 -19.96 -10.94 7.96
C GLN A 58 -18.80 -10.86 6.97
N ILE A 59 -17.93 -11.87 6.93
CA ILE A 59 -16.84 -11.99 5.94
C ILE A 59 -17.41 -12.09 4.53
N GLU A 60 -18.46 -12.89 4.33
CA GLU A 60 -19.14 -12.99 3.03
C GLU A 60 -19.68 -11.61 2.57
N VAL A 61 -20.35 -10.88 3.48
CA VAL A 61 -20.86 -9.53 3.18
C VAL A 61 -19.74 -8.53 2.90
N ALA A 62 -18.65 -8.57 3.68
CA ALA A 62 -17.48 -7.72 3.45
C ALA A 62 -16.84 -8.01 2.08
N THR A 63 -16.75 -9.29 1.71
CA THR A 63 -16.23 -9.73 0.41
C THR A 63 -17.06 -9.16 -0.73
N GLU A 64 -18.38 -9.28 -0.67
CA GLU A 64 -19.27 -8.68 -1.68
C GLU A 64 -19.09 -7.16 -1.76
N ARG A 65 -18.92 -6.49 -0.61
CA ARG A 65 -18.74 -5.04 -0.56
C ARG A 65 -17.42 -4.60 -1.18
N PHE A 66 -16.32 -5.29 -0.90
CA PHE A 66 -15.01 -5.00 -1.48
C PHE A 66 -15.01 -5.21 -3.00
N ASN A 67 -15.58 -6.32 -3.47
CA ASN A 67 -15.75 -6.58 -4.91
C ASN A 67 -16.52 -5.44 -5.59
N LEU A 68 -17.62 -5.00 -4.98
CA LEU A 68 -18.41 -3.89 -5.53
C LEU A 68 -17.61 -2.58 -5.60
N LEU A 69 -16.78 -2.28 -4.61
CA LEU A 69 -15.93 -1.08 -4.64
C LEU A 69 -14.89 -1.15 -5.75
N VAL A 70 -14.24 -2.30 -5.93
CA VAL A 70 -13.29 -2.54 -7.04
C VAL A 70 -13.95 -2.33 -8.40
N GLU A 71 -15.19 -2.79 -8.58
CA GLU A 71 -15.94 -2.60 -9.83
C GLU A 71 -16.36 -1.14 -10.06
N GLN A 72 -16.70 -0.41 -8.99
CA GLN A 72 -17.17 0.97 -9.06
C GLN A 72 -16.05 1.99 -9.21
N TYR A 73 -14.88 1.70 -8.63
CA TYR A 73 -13.74 2.60 -8.56
C TYR A 73 -12.49 1.88 -9.09
N PRO A 74 -12.31 1.83 -10.42
CA PRO A 74 -11.15 1.17 -11.02
C PRO A 74 -9.84 1.95 -10.85
N GLU A 75 -9.92 3.23 -10.45
CA GLU A 75 -8.77 4.05 -10.09
C GLU A 75 -8.26 3.68 -8.68
N PRO A 76 -7.01 3.20 -8.54
CA PRO A 76 -6.48 2.71 -7.26
C PRO A 76 -6.49 3.75 -6.14
N GLU A 77 -6.22 5.02 -6.46
CA GLU A 77 -6.22 6.12 -5.50
C GLU A 77 -7.62 6.33 -4.89
N VAL A 78 -8.65 6.39 -5.74
CA VAL A 78 -10.05 6.56 -5.31
C VAL A 78 -10.55 5.33 -4.56
N LEU A 79 -10.21 4.13 -5.05
CA LEU A 79 -10.54 2.87 -4.37
C LEU A 79 -9.96 2.84 -2.95
N THR A 80 -8.71 3.26 -2.79
CA THR A 80 -8.01 3.29 -1.51
C THR A 80 -8.73 4.17 -0.49
N GLU A 81 -9.25 5.33 -0.89
CA GLU A 81 -10.05 6.20 -0.02
C GLU A 81 -11.29 5.47 0.53
N TYR A 82 -12.07 4.84 -0.35
CA TYR A 82 -13.28 4.12 0.06
C TYR A 82 -12.99 2.88 0.91
N LEU A 83 -11.89 2.18 0.64
CA LEU A 83 -11.47 1.04 1.46
C LEU A 83 -11.03 1.51 2.84
N ASN A 84 -10.23 2.56 2.93
CA ASN A 84 -9.81 3.14 4.21
C ASN A 84 -10.99 3.64 5.06
N ASP A 85 -12.03 4.19 4.44
CA ASP A 85 -13.26 4.54 5.15
C ASP A 85 -13.98 3.31 5.74
N LEU A 86 -13.94 2.16 5.06
CA LEU A 86 -14.53 0.91 5.54
C LEU A 86 -13.69 0.24 6.64
N THR A 87 -12.37 0.35 6.56
CA THR A 87 -11.42 -0.32 7.47
C THR A 87 -10.90 0.59 8.58
N ALA A 88 -11.51 1.77 8.74
CA ALA A 88 -11.08 2.78 9.69
C ALA A 88 -10.94 2.23 11.12
N GLY A 89 -9.77 2.44 11.73
CA GLY A 89 -9.45 1.94 13.06
C GLY A 89 -9.02 0.47 13.13
N LEU A 90 -8.99 -0.23 11.99
CA LEU A 90 -8.37 -1.55 11.84
C LEU A 90 -7.07 -1.44 11.05
N THR A 91 -7.15 -0.91 9.84
CA THR A 91 -5.99 -0.71 8.96
C THR A 91 -6.17 0.52 8.11
N ARG A 92 -5.05 1.06 7.63
CA ARG A 92 -5.01 2.16 6.67
C ARG A 92 -4.06 1.83 5.54
N ILE A 93 -4.57 1.63 4.34
CA ILE A 93 -3.79 1.52 3.11
C ILE A 93 -3.11 2.87 2.86
N LEU A 94 -1.77 2.84 2.78
CA LEU A 94 -0.92 3.98 2.49
C LEU A 94 -0.69 4.13 0.98
N TRP A 95 -0.58 2.99 0.29
CA TRP A 95 -0.37 2.95 -1.15
C TRP A 95 -0.94 1.67 -1.75
N PHE A 96 -1.62 1.81 -2.89
CA PHE A 96 -2.03 0.70 -3.73
C PHE A 96 -1.85 1.08 -5.20
N GLY A 97 -0.94 0.43 -5.91
CA GLY A 97 -0.65 0.79 -7.30
C GLY A 97 0.64 0.21 -7.86
N PRO A 98 0.93 0.50 -9.14
CA PRO A 98 2.11 -0.02 -9.82
C PRO A 98 3.40 0.68 -9.35
N LEU A 99 4.53 -0.02 -9.44
CA LEU A 99 5.86 0.51 -9.17
C LEU A 99 6.22 1.70 -10.07
N ALA A 100 5.77 1.69 -11.34
CA ALA A 100 5.96 2.80 -12.26
C ALA A 100 5.36 4.12 -11.71
N SER A 101 4.19 4.05 -11.08
CA SER A 101 3.56 5.22 -10.46
C SER A 101 4.39 5.76 -9.31
N LEU A 102 5.01 4.90 -8.50
CA LEU A 102 5.94 5.36 -7.45
C LEU A 102 7.18 6.05 -8.04
N ALA A 103 7.68 5.56 -9.17
CA ALA A 103 8.87 6.09 -9.82
C ALA A 103 8.63 7.39 -10.60
N GLU A 104 7.40 7.65 -11.06
CA GLU A 104 7.11 8.72 -12.02
C GLU A 104 6.06 9.74 -11.53
N ASP A 105 5.04 9.32 -10.79
CA ASP A 105 3.89 10.17 -10.47
C ASP A 105 4.22 11.27 -9.45
N TYR A 106 3.38 12.31 -9.45
CA TYR A 106 3.55 13.50 -8.61
C TYR A 106 2.63 13.51 -7.38
N GLY A 107 2.10 12.34 -7.00
CA GLY A 107 1.35 12.19 -5.75
C GLY A 107 2.27 12.37 -4.54
N ASP A 108 1.70 12.76 -3.41
CA ASP A 108 2.46 13.05 -2.18
C ASP A 108 3.29 11.83 -1.72
N PHE A 109 2.71 10.62 -1.77
CA PHE A 109 3.39 9.39 -1.37
C PHE A 109 4.54 8.99 -2.33
N PRO A 110 4.34 8.90 -3.67
CA PRO A 110 5.44 8.74 -4.62
C PRO A 110 6.57 9.76 -4.45
N LEU A 111 6.23 11.04 -4.26
CA LEU A 111 7.23 12.10 -4.09
C LEU A 111 8.03 11.94 -2.78
N ALA A 112 7.37 11.59 -1.68
CA ALA A 112 8.04 11.32 -0.41
C ALA A 112 8.99 10.12 -0.50
N LEU A 113 8.55 9.02 -1.13
CA LEU A 113 9.39 7.85 -1.36
C LEU A 113 10.60 8.20 -2.25
N ARG A 114 10.40 8.97 -3.34
CA ARG A 114 11.51 9.39 -4.20
C ARG A 114 12.48 10.32 -3.50
N ALA A 115 11.99 11.21 -2.62
CA ALA A 115 12.86 12.03 -1.78
C ALA A 115 13.76 11.15 -0.90
N PHE A 116 13.20 10.10 -0.30
CA PHE A 116 13.95 9.15 0.50
C PHE A 116 14.95 8.35 -0.33
N TYR A 117 14.51 7.83 -1.48
CA TYR A 117 15.37 7.11 -2.43
C TYR A 117 16.59 7.96 -2.86
N TRP A 118 16.39 9.22 -3.23
CA TRP A 118 17.50 10.09 -3.66
C TRP A 118 18.46 10.46 -2.52
N GLN A 119 18.01 10.47 -1.27
CA GLN A 119 18.90 10.64 -0.12
C GLN A 119 19.81 9.43 0.09
N GLU A 120 19.30 8.22 -0.16
CA GLU A 120 20.03 6.97 0.09
C GLU A 120 20.90 6.54 -1.10
N TYR A 121 20.43 6.74 -2.33
CA TYR A 121 21.06 6.22 -3.56
C TYR A 121 21.53 7.32 -4.53
N GLY A 122 21.10 8.57 -4.35
CA GLY A 122 21.51 9.71 -5.17
C GLY A 122 22.82 10.36 -4.71
N GLU A 123 23.18 11.46 -5.36
CA GLU A 123 24.28 12.35 -4.94
C GLU A 123 23.85 13.29 -3.80
N GLY A 124 22.54 13.31 -3.46
CA GLY A 124 21.96 14.01 -2.31
C GLY A 124 21.52 15.44 -2.61
N ASP A 125 21.48 15.83 -3.89
CA ASP A 125 20.99 17.12 -4.36
C ASP A 125 19.86 17.01 -5.40
N GLU A 126 19.43 15.78 -5.71
CA GLU A 126 18.33 15.51 -6.64
C GLU A 126 16.99 15.99 -6.09
N ASP A 127 16.19 16.59 -6.97
CA ASP A 127 14.83 17.00 -6.65
C ASP A 127 13.93 15.75 -6.56
N PRO A 128 13.08 15.58 -5.53
CA PRO A 128 12.11 14.47 -5.42
C PRO A 128 11.16 14.30 -6.61
N VAL A 129 10.96 15.35 -7.42
CA VAL A 129 10.17 15.27 -8.66
C VAL A 129 10.93 14.58 -9.80
N THR A 130 12.23 14.34 -9.64
CA THR A 130 13.07 13.64 -10.61
C THR A 130 12.66 12.18 -10.65
N PRO A 131 12.19 11.66 -11.79
CA PRO A 131 11.81 10.26 -11.90
C PRO A 131 12.99 9.31 -11.72
N VAL A 132 12.73 8.14 -11.16
CA VAL A 132 13.74 7.08 -11.02
C VAL A 132 13.77 6.25 -12.30
N MET A 133 14.98 6.01 -12.81
CA MET A 133 15.18 5.23 -14.03
C MET A 133 14.75 3.77 -13.82
N GLU A 134 14.16 3.17 -14.85
CA GLU A 134 13.59 1.80 -14.78
C GLU A 134 14.62 0.74 -14.33
N ASP A 135 15.90 0.89 -14.72
CA ASP A 135 16.98 0.00 -14.30
C ASP A 135 17.23 0.03 -12.78
N ASP A 136 16.82 1.12 -12.10
CA ASP A 136 17.04 1.37 -10.69
C ASP A 136 15.78 1.14 -9.83
N TRP A 137 14.65 0.74 -10.43
CA TRP A 137 13.39 0.51 -9.69
C TRP A 137 13.51 -0.56 -8.60
N ILE A 138 14.43 -1.52 -8.74
CA ILE A 138 14.70 -2.50 -7.69
C ILE A 138 15.15 -1.84 -6.37
N TYR A 139 15.90 -0.75 -6.45
CA TYR A 139 16.35 -0.02 -5.28
C TYR A 139 15.21 0.78 -4.63
N MET A 140 14.21 1.20 -5.40
CA MET A 140 12.97 1.77 -4.85
C MET A 140 12.17 0.73 -4.05
N VAL A 141 12.11 -0.51 -4.55
CA VAL A 141 11.49 -1.62 -3.84
C VAL A 141 12.22 -1.89 -2.52
N GLU A 142 13.54 -1.91 -2.54
CA GLU A 142 14.38 -2.12 -1.34
C GLU A 142 14.20 -0.98 -0.32
N CYS A 143 14.14 0.28 -0.76
CA CYS A 143 14.03 1.42 0.16
C CYS A 143 12.62 1.68 0.69
N MET A 144 11.59 1.08 0.08
CA MET A 144 10.20 1.24 0.53
C MET A 144 10.02 0.78 1.97
N ASP A 145 10.57 -0.38 2.36
CA ASP A 145 10.42 -0.90 3.70
C ASP A 145 11.07 0.04 4.74
N ASP A 146 12.26 0.55 4.45
CA ASP A 146 12.95 1.51 5.32
C ASP A 146 12.20 2.85 5.41
N PHE A 147 11.69 3.35 4.28
CA PHE A 147 10.87 4.55 4.21
C PHE A 147 9.62 4.43 5.10
N LEU A 148 8.92 3.30 5.02
CA LEU A 148 7.73 3.01 5.81
C LEU A 148 7.99 2.83 7.32
N LEU A 149 9.25 2.61 7.72
CA LEU A 149 9.68 2.52 9.11
C LEU A 149 10.12 3.86 9.71
N GLN A 150 10.57 4.81 8.88
CA GLN A 150 11.13 6.08 9.34
C GLN A 150 10.10 7.18 9.55
N ASP A 151 8.99 7.15 8.81
CA ASP A 151 7.95 8.17 8.89
C ASP A 151 6.69 7.67 9.62
N ASP A 152 6.11 8.52 10.45
CA ASP A 152 4.78 8.32 11.02
C ASP A 152 3.71 8.75 9.97
N TYR A 153 3.34 7.84 9.07
CA TYR A 153 2.26 8.04 8.08
C TYR A 153 0.83 7.87 8.65
#